data_AF-A0A927YS37-F1
#
_entry.id   AF-A0A927YS37-F1
#
_cell.length_a   1.000
_cell.length_b   1.000
_cell.length_c   1.000
_cell.angle_alpha   90.00
_cell.angle_beta   90.00
_cell.angle_gamma   90.00
#
_symmetry.space_group_name_H-M   'P 1'
#
loop_
_entity.id
_entity.type
_entity.pdbx_description
1 polymer ?
#
loop_
_entity_poly.entity_id
_entity_poly.type
_entity_poly.pdbx_seq_one_letter_code
_entity_poly.pdbx_strand_id
1 'polypeptide(L)'
;MEIICKNCGGKFDKDELVCPYCGFENYEQAFDEQQDYIEDYKKKTKELKKEPKRLARFSGKIILLIFVVILTLFLIALAVAAVIRERTGDDKNLSKHKEDVAVLEEYYNQMEYQNLYDYMEGMDNRYSDSYEKYYIIYRMYDDYIFVDEQAADCARLYEEFRYENDGENLVYSLYLCCDNLNKLKEFRENGYVYGEEEVAKDFEKKFKYVMSNHLKMTEEEIDEAINMYEGSLDTYKDTCKELARRMIEGGSK
;
A
#
# COMPACT_ATOMS: atom_id res chain seq x y z
N MET A 1 -50.11 -28.91 74.38
CA MET A 1 -51.41 -29.47 74.80
C MET A 1 -51.31 -30.94 74.47
N GLU A 2 -51.32 -31.82 75.47
CA GLU A 2 -51.00 -33.24 75.23
C GLU A 2 -52.17 -33.97 74.60
N ILE A 3 -51.88 -34.85 73.64
CA ILE A 3 -52.84 -35.76 73.03
C ILE A 3 -52.56 -37.19 73.48
N ILE A 4 -53.61 -38.01 73.49
CA ILE A 4 -53.51 -39.43 73.83
C ILE A 4 -53.42 -40.21 72.52
N CYS A 5 -52.36 -41.00 72.35
CA CYS A 5 -52.18 -41.86 71.20
C CYS A 5 -53.33 -42.86 71.10
N LYS A 6 -54.07 -42.85 69.99
CA LYS A 6 -55.18 -43.79 69.74
C LYS A 6 -54.72 -45.27 69.69
N ASN A 7 -53.43 -45.52 69.44
CA ASN A 7 -52.88 -46.88 69.32
C ASN A 7 -52.33 -47.45 70.64
N CYS A 8 -51.55 -46.68 71.42
CA CYS A 8 -50.91 -47.18 72.64
C CYS A 8 -51.37 -46.50 73.94
N GLY A 9 -52.21 -45.47 73.86
CA GLY A 9 -52.70 -44.72 75.03
C GLY A 9 -51.65 -43.81 75.69
N GLY A 10 -50.43 -43.72 75.15
CA GLY A 10 -49.40 -42.81 75.63
C GLY A 10 -49.79 -41.35 75.41
N LYS A 11 -49.48 -40.49 76.39
CA LYS A 11 -49.64 -39.04 76.27
C LYS A 11 -48.38 -38.42 75.71
N PHE A 12 -48.49 -37.68 74.63
CA PHE A 12 -47.36 -37.03 73.97
C PHE A 12 -47.77 -35.66 73.48
N ASP A 13 -46.79 -34.84 73.11
CA ASP A 13 -47.08 -33.50 72.64
C ASP A 13 -47.90 -33.58 71.34
N LYS A 14 -48.91 -32.72 71.23
CA LYS A 14 -49.71 -32.63 70.01
C LYS A 14 -48.85 -32.26 68.81
N ASP A 15 -47.77 -31.52 68.99
CA ASP A 15 -46.97 -31.03 67.87
C ASP A 15 -46.04 -32.12 67.29
N GLU A 16 -46.05 -33.34 67.86
CA GLU A 16 -45.33 -34.49 67.31
C GLU A 16 -46.22 -35.28 66.31
N LEU A 17 -45.71 -35.45 65.09
CA LEU A 17 -46.39 -36.17 64.01
C LEU A 17 -46.42 -37.69 64.20
N VAL A 18 -45.56 -38.22 65.07
CA VAL A 18 -45.40 -39.65 65.33
C VAL A 18 -45.32 -39.86 66.83
N CYS A 19 -46.14 -40.79 67.35
CA CYS A 19 -46.10 -41.12 68.77
C CYS A 19 -44.71 -41.68 69.16
N PRO A 20 -43.99 -41.07 70.12
CA PRO A 20 -42.62 -41.45 70.45
C PRO A 20 -42.54 -42.81 71.17
N TYR A 21 -43.68 -43.30 71.67
CA TYR A 21 -43.75 -44.55 72.41
C TYR A 21 -44.01 -45.78 71.53
N CYS A 22 -44.69 -45.62 70.39
CA CYS A 22 -45.09 -46.77 69.56
C CYS A 22 -44.90 -46.57 68.05
N GLY A 23 -44.48 -45.38 67.62
CA GLY A 23 -44.26 -45.08 66.20
C GLY A 23 -45.54 -44.87 65.38
N PHE A 24 -46.72 -44.79 66.01
CA PHE A 24 -47.97 -44.58 65.29
C PHE A 24 -48.10 -43.12 64.81
N GLU A 25 -48.32 -42.94 63.51
CA GLU A 25 -48.49 -41.62 62.88
C GLU A 25 -49.81 -40.96 63.30
N ASN A 26 -49.73 -39.69 63.66
CA ASN A 26 -50.88 -38.87 63.99
C ASN A 26 -51.49 -38.28 62.70
N TYR A 27 -52.24 -39.10 61.97
CA TYR A 27 -52.78 -38.80 60.63
C TYR A 27 -53.65 -37.53 60.56
N GLU A 28 -54.39 -37.17 61.61
CA GLU A 28 -55.28 -36.00 61.58
C GLU A 28 -54.50 -34.69 61.49
N GLN A 29 -53.38 -34.58 62.21
CA GLN A 29 -52.60 -33.35 62.24
C GLN A 29 -51.64 -33.24 61.06
N ALA A 30 -51.11 -34.38 60.58
CA ALA A 30 -50.34 -34.45 59.34
C ALA A 30 -51.19 -34.02 58.12
N PHE A 31 -52.49 -34.31 58.13
CA PHE A 31 -53.40 -33.90 57.04
C PHE A 31 -53.71 -32.40 57.06
N ASP A 32 -53.92 -31.82 58.24
CA ASP A 32 -54.21 -30.39 58.38
C ASP A 32 -52.99 -29.53 58.02
N GLU A 33 -51.78 -29.90 58.47
CA GLU A 33 -50.54 -29.21 58.08
C GLU A 33 -50.25 -29.33 56.57
N GLN A 34 -50.61 -30.46 55.96
CA GLN A 34 -50.46 -30.68 54.52
C GLN A 34 -51.47 -29.84 53.71
N GLN A 35 -52.71 -29.70 54.18
CA GLN A 35 -53.74 -28.86 53.57
C GLN A 35 -53.33 -27.38 53.60
N ASP A 36 -52.87 -26.89 54.75
CA ASP A 36 -52.39 -25.51 54.93
C ASP A 36 -51.18 -25.23 54.03
N TYR A 37 -50.25 -26.19 53.93
CA TYR A 37 -49.12 -26.09 53.00
C TYR A 37 -49.58 -26.01 51.54
N ILE A 38 -50.57 -26.81 51.14
CA ILE A 38 -51.11 -26.80 49.78
C ILE A 38 -51.86 -25.50 49.48
N GLU A 39 -52.62 -24.95 50.43
CA GLU A 39 -53.31 -23.68 50.25
C GLU A 39 -52.35 -22.49 50.18
N ASP A 40 -51.35 -22.43 51.06
CA ASP A 40 -50.31 -21.41 51.00
C ASP A 40 -49.51 -21.52 49.70
N TYR A 41 -49.21 -22.73 49.25
CA TYR A 41 -48.57 -22.96 47.95
C TYR A 41 -49.44 -22.49 46.78
N LYS A 42 -50.75 -22.78 46.79
CA LYS A 42 -51.70 -22.29 45.77
C LYS A 42 -51.81 -20.77 45.79
N LYS A 43 -51.78 -20.15 46.97
CA LYS A 43 -51.83 -18.69 47.15
C LYS A 43 -50.55 -18.03 46.62
N LYS A 44 -49.37 -18.50 47.03
CA LYS A 44 -48.07 -18.07 46.51
C LYS A 44 -47.96 -18.28 45.00
N THR A 45 -48.47 -19.39 44.46
CA THR A 45 -48.49 -19.64 43.01
C THR A 45 -49.43 -18.67 42.27
N LYS A 46 -50.60 -18.32 42.86
CA LYS A 46 -51.49 -17.29 42.30
C LYS A 46 -50.89 -15.89 42.37
N GLU A 47 -50.14 -15.58 43.43
CA GLU A 47 -49.43 -14.31 43.59
C GLU A 47 -48.25 -14.20 42.63
N LEU A 48 -47.48 -15.28 42.42
CA LEU A 48 -46.43 -15.37 41.39
C LEU A 48 -47.01 -15.24 39.97
N LYS A 49 -48.17 -15.84 39.69
CA LYS A 49 -48.88 -15.63 38.41
C LYS A 49 -49.42 -14.21 38.24
N LYS A 50 -49.61 -13.48 39.34
CA LYS A 50 -50.01 -12.06 39.37
C LYS A 50 -48.80 -11.13 39.45
N GLU A 51 -47.57 -11.64 39.54
CA GLU A 51 -46.40 -10.78 39.50
C GLU A 51 -46.43 -9.99 38.18
N PRO A 52 -46.33 -8.67 38.29
CA PRO A 52 -46.56 -7.82 37.15
C PRO A 52 -45.42 -8.09 36.16
N LYS A 53 -45.78 -8.18 34.88
CA LYS A 53 -44.91 -8.22 33.70
C LYS A 53 -43.91 -7.04 33.61
N ARG A 54 -43.42 -6.49 34.72
CA ARG A 54 -42.53 -5.33 34.83
C ARG A 54 -41.12 -5.64 34.35
N LEU A 55 -40.69 -6.91 34.41
CA LEU A 55 -39.43 -7.34 33.81
C LEU A 55 -39.57 -7.66 32.31
N ALA A 56 -40.80 -7.82 31.79
CA ALA A 56 -41.08 -7.96 30.36
C ALA A 56 -41.57 -6.63 29.73
N ARG A 57 -41.10 -5.48 30.23
CA ARG A 57 -41.51 -4.14 29.75
C ARG A 57 -40.59 -3.50 28.72
N PHE A 58 -39.55 -4.17 28.28
CA PHE A 58 -38.92 -3.77 27.02
C PHE A 58 -39.75 -4.36 25.89
N SER A 59 -40.82 -3.65 25.50
CA SER A 59 -41.53 -3.97 24.27
C SER A 59 -40.50 -4.09 23.14
N GLY A 60 -40.64 -5.06 22.23
CA GLY A 60 -39.65 -5.28 21.16
C GLY A 60 -39.29 -4.01 20.38
N LYS A 61 -40.18 -3.01 20.38
CA LYS A 61 -39.96 -1.67 19.84
C LYS A 61 -38.84 -0.89 20.54
N ILE A 62 -38.71 -0.99 21.87
CA ILE A 62 -37.63 -0.31 22.63
C ILE A 62 -36.29 -0.99 22.37
N ILE A 63 -36.26 -2.32 22.32
CA ILE A 63 -35.04 -3.08 21.97
C ILE A 63 -34.61 -2.76 20.54
N LEU A 64 -35.57 -2.71 19.61
CA LEU A 64 -35.31 -2.31 18.22
C LEU A 64 -34.78 -0.87 18.13
N LEU A 65 -35.37 0.08 18.86
CA LEU A 65 -34.90 1.46 18.89
C LEU A 65 -33.46 1.57 19.41
N ILE A 66 -33.14 0.87 20.50
CA ILE A 66 -31.78 0.82 21.05
C ILE A 66 -30.81 0.24 20.02
N PHE A 67 -31.20 -0.85 19.35
CA PHE A 67 -30.38 -1.47 18.31
C PHE A 67 -30.15 -0.54 17.11
N VAL A 68 -31.19 0.16 16.64
CA VAL A 68 -31.08 1.15 15.55
C VAL A 68 -30.17 2.31 15.95
N VAL A 69 -30.27 2.81 17.18
CA VAL A 69 -29.40 3.88 17.69
C VAL A 69 -27.95 3.41 17.73
N ILE A 70 -27.67 2.23 18.28
CA ILE A 70 -26.30 1.67 18.32
C ILE A 70 -25.76 1.46 16.91
N LEU A 71 -26.56 0.91 16.00
CA LEU A 71 -26.18 0.69 14.61
C LEU A 71 -25.88 2.02 13.91
N THR A 72 -26.69 3.04 14.15
CA THR A 72 -26.50 4.37 13.57
C THR A 72 -25.22 5.02 14.10
N LEU A 73 -24.95 4.95 15.41
CA LEU A 73 -23.71 5.44 16.00
C LEU A 73 -22.48 4.69 15.45
N PHE A 74 -22.59 3.38 15.25
CA PHE A 74 -21.54 2.57 14.64
C PHE A 74 -21.26 2.99 13.19
N LEU A 75 -22.31 3.18 12.38
CA LEU A 75 -22.17 3.67 11.00
C LEU A 75 -21.57 5.07 10.94
N ILE A 76 -21.96 5.97 11.85
CA ILE A 76 -21.35 7.30 11.98
C ILE A 76 -19.87 7.17 12.33
N ALA A 77 -19.50 6.32 13.29
CA ALA A 77 -18.10 6.10 13.67
C ALA A 77 -17.26 5.55 12.50
N LEU A 78 -17.81 4.63 11.71
CA LEU A 78 -17.16 4.13 10.50
C LEU A 78 -16.99 5.23 9.44
N ALA A 79 -18.01 6.05 9.20
CA ALA A 79 -17.94 7.17 8.26
C ALA A 79 -16.90 8.21 8.70
N VAL A 80 -16.88 8.57 9.98
CA VAL A 80 -15.88 9.48 10.55
C VAL A 80 -14.47 8.90 10.45
N ALA A 81 -14.29 7.61 10.77
CA ALA A 81 -13.00 6.94 10.63
C ALA A 81 -12.53 6.90 9.16
N ALA A 82 -13.44 6.68 8.21
CA ALA A 82 -13.12 6.72 6.78
C ALA A 82 -12.67 8.12 6.34
N VAL A 83 -13.39 9.17 6.73
CA VAL A 83 -13.04 10.57 6.43
C VAL A 83 -11.72 10.98 7.08
N ILE A 84 -11.46 10.57 8.33
CA ILE A 84 -10.17 10.84 9.00
C ILE A 84 -9.05 10.09 8.28
N ARG A 85 -9.25 8.83 7.89
CA ARG A 85 -8.26 8.02 7.17
C ARG A 85 -7.95 8.61 5.80
N GLU A 86 -8.95 9.11 5.09
CA GLU A 86 -8.79 9.80 3.81
C GLU A 86 -7.96 11.08 3.99
N ARG A 87 -8.36 11.98 4.90
CA ARG A 87 -7.61 13.23 5.15
C ARG A 87 -6.19 13.01 5.66
N THR A 88 -5.99 12.07 6.59
CA THR A 88 -4.65 11.75 7.10
C THR A 88 -3.80 11.00 6.08
N GLY A 89 -4.42 10.26 5.16
CA GLY A 89 -3.76 9.69 3.99
C GLY A 89 -3.30 10.78 3.04
N ASP A 90 -4.18 11.72 2.70
CA ASP A 90 -3.87 12.86 1.83
C ASP A 90 -2.77 13.76 2.41
N ASP A 91 -2.84 14.09 3.70
CA ASP A 91 -1.82 14.88 4.38
C ASP A 91 -0.45 14.16 4.39
N LYS A 92 -0.44 12.84 4.64
CA LYS A 92 0.79 12.04 4.59
C LYS A 92 1.35 11.93 3.19
N ASN A 93 0.51 11.71 2.20
CA ASN A 93 0.92 11.63 0.79
C ASN A 93 1.47 12.99 0.33
N LEU A 94 0.85 14.09 0.73
CA LEU A 94 1.33 15.44 0.43
C LEU A 94 2.66 15.74 1.15
N SER A 95 2.81 15.35 2.42
CA SER A 95 4.08 15.50 3.15
C SER A 95 5.18 14.70 2.49
N LYS A 96 4.94 13.42 2.21
CA LYS A 96 5.88 12.55 1.51
C LYS A 96 6.25 13.14 0.16
N HIS A 97 5.28 13.60 -0.61
CA HIS A 97 5.54 14.22 -1.91
C HIS A 97 6.47 15.45 -1.79
N LYS A 98 6.27 16.30 -0.79
CA LYS A 98 7.17 17.44 -0.51
C LYS A 98 8.57 16.99 -0.10
N GLU A 99 8.67 15.93 0.70
CA GLU A 99 9.94 15.33 1.09
C GLU A 99 10.68 14.76 -0.12
N ASP A 100 10.00 13.99 -0.97
CA ASP A 100 10.55 13.42 -2.21
C ASP A 100 11.08 14.52 -3.13
N VAL A 101 10.29 15.59 -3.37
CA VAL A 101 10.71 16.73 -4.18
C VAL A 101 11.93 17.43 -3.58
N ALA A 102 11.98 17.62 -2.25
CA ALA A 102 13.13 18.25 -1.61
C ALA A 102 14.42 17.42 -1.76
N VAL A 103 14.32 16.09 -1.66
CA VAL A 103 15.46 15.19 -1.88
C VAL A 103 15.93 15.23 -3.32
N LEU A 104 15.00 15.14 -4.28
CA LEU A 104 15.33 15.19 -5.71
C LEU A 104 15.92 16.54 -6.12
N GLU A 105 15.43 17.64 -5.54
CA GLU A 105 15.96 18.98 -5.79
C GLU A 105 17.39 19.15 -5.24
N GLU A 106 17.70 18.54 -4.09
CA GLU A 106 19.06 18.52 -3.55
C GLU A 106 20.01 17.77 -4.49
N TYR A 107 19.66 16.56 -4.90
CA TYR A 107 20.47 15.78 -5.85
C TYR A 107 20.63 16.50 -7.20
N TYR A 108 19.57 17.13 -7.69
CA TYR A 108 19.60 17.93 -8.91
C TYR A 108 20.58 19.10 -8.80
N ASN A 109 20.51 19.88 -7.73
CA ASN A 109 21.37 21.06 -7.52
C ASN A 109 22.84 20.68 -7.30
N GLN A 110 23.09 19.51 -6.70
CA GLN A 110 24.44 18.98 -6.53
C GLN A 110 24.96 18.21 -7.74
N MET A 111 24.16 18.04 -8.80
CA MET A 111 24.47 17.21 -9.98
C MET A 111 24.78 15.74 -9.62
N GLU A 112 24.17 15.23 -8.55
CA GLU A 112 24.31 13.84 -8.10
C GLU A 112 23.32 12.93 -8.84
N TYR A 113 23.52 12.77 -10.15
CA TYR A 113 22.56 12.05 -11.01
C TYR A 113 22.35 10.59 -10.62
N GLN A 114 23.39 9.92 -10.10
CA GLN A 114 23.27 8.54 -9.60
C GLN A 114 22.33 8.46 -8.40
N ASN A 115 22.49 9.36 -7.44
CA ASN A 115 21.63 9.39 -6.25
C ASN A 115 20.18 9.74 -6.64
N LEU A 116 20.00 10.66 -7.58
CA LEU A 116 18.69 10.98 -8.15
C LEU A 116 18.06 9.74 -8.80
N TYR A 117 18.81 9.04 -9.65
CA TYR A 117 18.36 7.83 -10.34
C TYR A 117 17.97 6.73 -9.36
N ASP A 118 18.85 6.39 -8.42
CA ASP A 118 18.63 5.33 -7.42
C ASP A 118 17.41 5.65 -6.54
N TYR A 119 17.24 6.92 -6.18
CA TYR A 119 16.08 7.37 -5.42
C TYR A 119 14.79 7.24 -6.23
N MET A 120 14.81 7.64 -7.52
CA MET A 120 13.64 7.54 -8.40
C MET A 120 13.26 6.10 -8.75
N GLU A 121 14.22 5.19 -8.90
CA GLU A 121 13.97 3.76 -9.10
C GLU A 121 13.15 3.15 -7.95
N GLY A 122 13.41 3.61 -6.71
CA GLY A 122 12.69 3.16 -5.51
C GLY A 122 11.28 3.73 -5.34
N MET A 123 10.82 4.64 -6.22
CA MET A 123 9.51 5.29 -6.09
C MET A 123 8.39 4.55 -6.85
N ASP A 124 7.27 4.30 -6.15
CA ASP A 124 6.08 3.66 -6.73
C ASP A 124 5.39 4.49 -7.83
N ASN A 125 5.49 5.84 -7.78
CA ASN A 125 4.79 6.75 -8.70
C ASN A 125 5.74 7.75 -9.39
N ARG A 126 6.89 7.27 -9.85
CA ARG A 126 7.94 8.09 -10.49
C ARG A 126 7.52 8.80 -11.79
N TYR A 127 6.37 8.44 -12.37
CA TYR A 127 5.83 9.01 -13.62
C TYR A 127 4.80 10.13 -13.42
N SER A 128 4.58 10.57 -12.19
CA SER A 128 3.67 11.69 -11.90
C SER A 128 4.20 13.00 -12.49
N ASP A 129 3.31 13.86 -12.98
CA ASP A 129 3.63 15.19 -13.51
C ASP A 129 4.48 16.03 -12.53
N SER A 130 4.25 15.87 -11.22
CA SER A 130 5.03 16.54 -10.19
C SER A 130 6.52 16.19 -10.16
N TYR A 131 6.93 15.10 -10.81
CA TYR A 131 8.33 14.68 -10.91
C TYR A 131 8.90 14.87 -12.33
N GLU A 132 8.18 15.51 -13.26
CA GLU A 132 8.57 15.64 -14.67
C GLU A 132 10.00 16.18 -14.85
N LYS A 133 10.35 17.25 -14.12
CA LYS A 133 11.71 17.83 -14.07
C LYS A 133 12.78 16.75 -13.80
N TYR A 134 12.56 15.91 -12.79
CA TYR A 134 13.53 14.91 -12.35
C TYR A 134 13.49 13.66 -13.22
N TYR A 135 12.32 13.33 -13.76
CA TYR A 135 12.12 12.20 -14.66
C TYR A 135 12.97 12.34 -15.93
N ILE A 136 13.08 13.55 -16.48
CA ILE A 136 13.98 13.85 -17.60
C ILE A 136 15.42 13.44 -17.26
N ILE A 137 15.91 13.83 -16.08
CA ILE A 137 17.27 13.55 -15.63
C ILE A 137 17.46 12.05 -15.37
N TYR A 138 16.48 11.41 -14.74
CA TYR A 138 16.45 9.96 -14.54
C TYR A 138 16.58 9.21 -15.87
N ARG A 139 15.81 9.60 -16.90
CA ARG A 139 15.89 8.98 -18.24
C ARG A 139 17.22 9.23 -18.93
N MET A 140 17.75 10.45 -18.88
CA MET A 140 19.05 10.77 -19.48
C MET A 140 20.19 10.01 -18.78
N TYR A 141 20.11 9.84 -17.46
CA TYR A 141 21.12 9.12 -16.70
C TYR A 141 21.05 7.60 -16.91
N ASP A 142 19.84 7.03 -16.99
CA ASP A 142 19.60 5.64 -17.39
C ASP A 142 20.24 5.34 -18.76
N ASP A 143 19.93 6.18 -19.76
CA ASP A 143 20.50 6.06 -21.10
C ASP A 143 22.03 6.26 -21.06
N TYR A 144 22.55 7.20 -20.26
CA TYR A 144 23.99 7.44 -20.09
C TYR A 144 24.72 6.24 -19.51
N ILE A 145 24.24 5.64 -18.41
CA ILE A 145 24.85 4.45 -17.81
C ILE A 145 24.88 3.33 -18.85
N PHE A 146 23.74 3.10 -19.51
CA PHE A 146 23.64 2.07 -20.53
C PHE A 146 24.71 2.27 -21.62
N VAL A 147 24.83 3.47 -22.19
CA VAL A 147 25.81 3.71 -23.24
C VAL A 147 27.25 3.76 -22.72
N ASP A 148 27.51 4.20 -21.50
CA ASP A 148 28.85 4.24 -20.93
C ASP A 148 29.37 2.81 -20.68
N GLU A 149 28.54 1.92 -20.14
CA GLU A 149 28.84 0.51 -19.94
C GLU A 149 28.94 -0.25 -21.28
N GLN A 150 27.93 -0.12 -22.15
CA GLN A 150 27.85 -0.87 -23.40
C GLN A 150 28.83 -0.35 -24.46
N ALA A 151 29.11 0.96 -24.51
CA ALA A 151 30.08 1.48 -25.46
C ALA A 151 31.51 1.07 -25.10
N ALA A 152 31.83 0.89 -23.81
CA ALA A 152 33.12 0.32 -23.41
C ALA A 152 33.27 -1.11 -23.93
N ASP A 153 32.20 -1.91 -23.90
CA ASP A 153 32.18 -3.23 -24.53
C ASP A 153 32.26 -3.14 -26.06
N CYS A 154 31.52 -2.23 -26.69
CA CYS A 154 31.58 -2.02 -28.14
C CYS A 154 32.99 -1.56 -28.61
N ALA A 155 33.69 -0.74 -27.82
CA ALA A 155 35.05 -0.28 -28.06
C ALA A 155 36.07 -1.43 -28.02
N ARG A 156 35.88 -2.39 -27.10
CA ARG A 156 36.68 -3.63 -27.06
C ARG A 156 36.38 -4.51 -28.28
N LEU A 157 35.12 -4.55 -28.71
CA LEU A 157 34.67 -5.37 -29.84
C LEU A 157 35.09 -4.80 -31.20
N TYR A 158 35.33 -3.49 -31.29
CA TYR A 158 36.04 -2.84 -32.40
C TYR A 158 37.38 -3.51 -32.70
N GLU A 159 38.11 -3.96 -31.67
CA GLU A 159 39.38 -4.66 -31.83
C GLU A 159 39.22 -6.15 -32.19
N GLU A 160 38.07 -6.77 -31.88
CA GLU A 160 37.86 -8.24 -31.97
C GLU A 160 36.93 -8.71 -33.11
N PHE A 161 36.28 -7.81 -33.85
CA PHE A 161 35.51 -8.04 -35.08
C PHE A 161 34.53 -9.25 -35.02
N ARG A 162 33.45 -9.13 -34.24
CA ARG A 162 32.30 -10.07 -34.27
C ARG A 162 30.98 -9.33 -34.46
N TYR A 163 30.49 -9.31 -35.70
CA TYR A 163 29.32 -8.49 -36.09
C TYR A 163 27.96 -9.14 -35.80
N GLU A 164 27.87 -10.49 -35.71
CA GLU A 164 26.58 -11.20 -35.79
C GLU A 164 25.63 -11.02 -34.59
N ASN A 165 26.10 -10.60 -33.41
CA ASN A 165 25.25 -10.26 -32.26
C ASN A 165 25.54 -8.87 -31.65
N ASP A 166 26.77 -8.36 -31.80
CA ASP A 166 27.22 -7.16 -31.08
C ASP A 166 27.05 -5.86 -31.88
N GLY A 167 26.84 -5.95 -33.21
CA GLY A 167 26.53 -4.79 -34.04
C GLY A 167 25.20 -4.11 -33.68
N GLU A 168 24.24 -4.86 -33.14
CA GLU A 168 22.95 -4.29 -32.70
C GLU A 168 23.11 -3.40 -31.45
N ASN A 169 23.98 -3.79 -30.52
CA ASN A 169 24.28 -2.98 -29.33
C ASN A 169 25.00 -1.69 -29.71
N LEU A 170 25.96 -1.74 -30.64
CA LEU A 170 26.63 -0.55 -31.15
C LEU A 170 25.64 0.42 -31.82
N VAL A 171 24.75 -0.11 -32.67
CA VAL A 171 23.71 0.68 -33.34
C VAL A 171 22.77 1.32 -32.32
N TYR A 172 22.38 0.58 -31.28
CA TYR A 172 21.51 1.08 -30.22
C TYR A 172 22.19 2.14 -29.36
N SER A 173 23.48 1.97 -29.02
CA SER A 173 24.27 2.98 -28.30
C SER A 173 24.42 4.28 -29.09
N LEU A 174 24.66 4.19 -30.41
CA LEU A 174 24.68 5.35 -31.30
C LEU A 174 23.32 6.05 -31.34
N TYR A 175 22.23 5.29 -31.44
CA TYR A 175 20.87 5.83 -31.38
C TYR A 175 20.64 6.61 -30.08
N LEU A 176 20.93 6.02 -28.92
CA LEU A 176 20.69 6.67 -27.62
C LEU A 176 21.51 7.95 -27.45
N CYS A 177 22.77 7.96 -27.90
CA CYS A 177 23.59 9.16 -27.88
C CYS A 177 22.97 10.27 -28.76
N CYS A 178 22.58 9.95 -30.00
CA CYS A 178 22.01 10.92 -30.92
C CYS A 178 20.64 11.43 -30.49
N ASP A 179 19.79 10.56 -29.95
CA ASP A 179 18.46 10.90 -29.44
C ASP A 179 18.58 11.87 -28.24
N ASN A 180 19.46 11.56 -27.28
CA ASN A 180 19.67 12.44 -26.13
C ASN A 180 20.32 13.78 -26.52
N LEU A 181 21.28 13.79 -27.46
CA LEU A 181 21.88 15.03 -27.95
C LEU A 181 20.86 15.92 -28.69
N ASN A 182 19.91 15.33 -29.42
CA ASN A 182 18.81 16.08 -30.04
C ASN A 182 17.82 16.61 -29.00
N LYS A 183 17.44 15.83 -27.99
CA LYS A 183 16.62 16.33 -26.86
C LYS A 183 17.26 17.52 -26.15
N LEU A 184 18.57 17.46 -25.92
CA LEU A 184 19.34 18.56 -25.31
C LEU A 184 19.40 19.81 -26.20
N LYS A 185 19.43 19.63 -27.52
CA LYS A 185 19.28 20.72 -28.49
C LYS A 185 17.88 21.34 -28.41
N GLU A 186 16.83 20.53 -28.32
CA GLU A 186 15.46 21.01 -28.16
C GLU A 186 15.28 21.81 -26.85
N PHE A 187 15.88 21.38 -25.73
CA PHE A 187 15.83 22.14 -24.48
C PHE A 187 16.41 23.55 -24.63
N ARG A 188 17.53 23.65 -25.35
CA ARG A 188 18.20 24.92 -25.66
C ARG A 188 17.36 25.80 -26.58
N GLU A 189 16.70 25.22 -27.58
CA GLU A 189 15.84 25.95 -28.52
C GLU A 189 14.52 26.41 -27.87
N ASN A 190 13.99 25.62 -26.93
CA ASN A 190 12.72 25.89 -26.24
C ASN A 190 12.88 26.68 -24.93
N GLY A 191 14.11 26.94 -24.48
CA GLY A 191 14.41 27.91 -23.42
C GLY A 191 14.45 27.37 -21.98
N TYR A 192 14.81 26.10 -21.78
CA TYR A 192 15.04 25.47 -20.46
C TYR A 192 13.90 25.66 -19.44
N VAL A 193 12.87 24.81 -19.51
CA VAL A 193 11.60 24.99 -18.76
C VAL A 193 11.80 24.97 -17.24
N TYR A 194 12.78 24.22 -16.75
CA TYR A 194 13.06 24.00 -15.33
C TYR A 194 14.42 24.58 -14.88
N GLY A 195 15.07 25.41 -15.70
CA GLY A 195 16.41 25.91 -15.42
C GLY A 195 17.51 24.85 -15.56
N GLU A 196 17.31 23.89 -16.46
CA GLU A 196 18.19 22.75 -16.73
C GLU A 196 19.38 23.05 -17.63
N GLU A 197 19.76 24.32 -17.81
CA GLU A 197 20.85 24.72 -18.69
C GLU A 197 22.18 24.05 -18.34
N GLU A 198 22.58 24.09 -17.07
CA GLU A 198 23.86 23.52 -16.65
C GLU A 198 23.85 21.99 -16.68
N VAL A 199 22.71 21.38 -16.32
CA VAL A 199 22.52 19.93 -16.42
C VAL A 199 22.56 19.48 -17.88
N ALA A 200 21.92 20.23 -18.78
CA ALA A 200 21.93 19.95 -20.21
C ALA A 200 23.34 20.03 -20.79
N LYS A 201 24.13 21.05 -20.41
CA LYS A 201 25.54 21.17 -20.81
C LYS A 201 26.39 20.00 -20.30
N ASP A 202 26.13 19.51 -19.10
CA ASP A 202 26.88 18.40 -18.53
C ASP A 202 26.54 17.06 -19.21
N PHE A 203 25.26 16.77 -19.47
CA PHE A 203 24.86 15.61 -20.27
C PHE A 203 25.36 15.69 -21.71
N GLU A 204 25.36 16.86 -22.34
CA GLU A 204 25.91 17.04 -23.69
C GLU A 204 27.39 16.62 -23.73
N LYS A 205 28.17 17.01 -22.70
CA LYS A 205 29.57 16.58 -22.55
C LYS A 205 29.70 15.08 -22.33
N LYS A 206 28.83 14.48 -21.50
CA LYS A 206 28.84 13.04 -21.21
C LYS A 206 28.59 12.20 -22.45
N PHE A 207 27.54 12.50 -23.22
CA PHE A 207 27.24 11.76 -24.45
C PHE A 207 28.31 11.97 -25.53
N LYS A 208 28.80 13.20 -25.70
CA LYS A 208 29.94 13.46 -26.61
C LYS A 208 31.21 12.72 -26.17
N TYR A 209 31.47 12.63 -24.86
CA TYR A 209 32.59 11.87 -24.32
C TYR A 209 32.48 10.37 -24.65
N VAL A 210 31.29 9.77 -24.52
CA VAL A 210 31.05 8.38 -24.89
C VAL A 210 31.33 8.17 -26.38
N MET A 211 30.80 9.04 -27.24
CA MET A 211 31.01 8.94 -28.69
C MET A 211 32.48 9.11 -29.08
N SER A 212 33.22 10.04 -28.47
CA SER A 212 34.63 10.26 -28.80
C SER A 212 35.57 9.23 -28.19
N ASN A 213 35.37 8.85 -26.93
CA ASN A 213 36.34 8.03 -26.19
C ASN A 213 36.06 6.54 -26.27
N HIS A 214 34.79 6.14 -26.22
CA HIS A 214 34.43 4.74 -26.34
C HIS A 214 34.23 4.38 -27.80
N LEU A 215 33.45 5.17 -28.54
CA LEU A 215 33.14 4.87 -29.95
C LEU A 215 34.20 5.39 -30.94
N LYS A 216 35.22 6.13 -30.49
CA LYS A 216 36.33 6.65 -31.33
C LYS A 216 35.90 7.56 -32.48
N MET A 217 34.73 8.20 -32.36
CA MET A 217 34.23 9.13 -33.38
C MET A 217 34.96 10.47 -33.31
N THR A 218 35.23 11.05 -34.47
CA THR A 218 35.70 12.44 -34.60
C THR A 218 34.57 13.44 -34.32
N GLU A 219 34.91 14.70 -34.06
CA GLU A 219 33.91 15.76 -33.89
C GLU A 219 33.01 15.89 -35.14
N GLU A 220 33.60 15.78 -36.33
CA GLU A 220 32.86 15.83 -37.60
C GLU A 220 31.83 14.69 -37.73
N GLU A 221 32.21 13.47 -37.35
CA GLU A 221 31.31 12.31 -37.37
C GLU A 221 30.20 12.41 -36.31
N ILE A 222 30.51 12.98 -35.15
CA ILE A 222 29.50 13.24 -34.10
C ILE A 222 28.47 14.25 -34.61
N ASP A 223 28.92 15.36 -35.20
CA ASP A 223 28.03 16.38 -35.76
C ASP A 223 27.21 15.83 -36.94
N GLU A 224 27.82 15.01 -37.82
CA GLU A 224 27.11 14.30 -38.88
C GLU A 224 26.00 13.42 -38.30
N ALA A 225 26.31 12.58 -37.31
CA ALA A 225 25.35 11.68 -36.68
C ALA A 225 24.17 12.43 -36.05
N ILE A 226 24.43 13.49 -35.28
CA ILE A 226 23.37 14.29 -34.66
C ILE A 226 22.42 14.88 -35.72
N ASN A 227 22.97 15.38 -36.82
CA ASN A 227 22.20 16.03 -37.89
C ASN A 227 21.42 15.04 -38.78
N MET A 228 21.84 13.78 -38.84
CA MET A 228 21.12 12.73 -39.59
C MET A 228 19.96 12.10 -38.80
N TYR A 229 19.73 12.50 -37.55
CA TYR A 229 18.70 11.91 -36.69
C TYR A 229 17.28 12.22 -37.16
N GLU A 230 16.47 11.17 -37.36
CA GLU A 230 15.07 11.25 -37.80
C GLU A 230 14.09 10.63 -36.79
N GLY A 231 14.20 10.99 -35.51
CA GLY A 231 13.11 10.89 -34.51
C GLY A 231 12.58 9.49 -34.13
N SER A 232 13.04 8.41 -34.75
CA SER A 232 12.62 7.05 -34.39
C SER A 232 13.72 6.00 -34.63
N LEU A 233 13.79 4.99 -33.76
CA LEU A 233 14.78 3.91 -33.85
C LEU A 233 14.69 3.14 -35.17
N ASP A 234 13.49 2.93 -35.71
CA ASP A 234 13.29 2.11 -36.91
C ASP A 234 13.70 2.82 -38.20
N THR A 235 13.58 4.15 -38.28
CA THR A 235 14.13 4.95 -39.40
C THR A 235 15.63 5.21 -39.23
N TYR A 236 16.09 5.40 -37.99
CA TYR A 236 17.48 5.77 -37.71
C TYR A 236 18.45 4.57 -37.68
N LYS A 237 17.93 3.33 -37.57
CA LYS A 237 18.72 2.09 -37.57
C LYS A 237 19.64 1.98 -38.78
N ASP A 238 19.20 2.37 -39.98
CA ASP A 238 20.02 2.20 -41.18
C ASP A 238 21.15 3.24 -41.26
N THR A 239 20.91 4.47 -40.80
CA THR A 239 21.95 5.48 -40.62
C THR A 239 22.96 5.06 -39.55
N CYS A 240 22.50 4.59 -38.38
CA CYS A 240 23.40 4.09 -37.34
C CYS A 240 24.20 2.86 -37.77
N LYS A 241 23.59 1.96 -38.56
CA LYS A 241 24.32 0.82 -39.14
C LYS A 241 25.41 1.30 -40.11
N GLU A 242 25.13 2.31 -40.92
CA GLU A 242 26.12 2.85 -41.84
C GLU A 242 27.26 3.57 -41.12
N LEU A 243 26.96 4.36 -40.09
CA LEU A 243 27.97 4.95 -39.21
C LEU A 243 28.79 3.86 -38.52
N ALA A 244 28.14 2.85 -37.93
CA ALA A 244 28.80 1.71 -37.31
C ALA A 244 29.71 0.97 -38.30
N ARG A 245 29.27 0.74 -39.54
CA ARG A 245 30.10 0.14 -40.60
C ARG A 245 31.29 1.02 -40.95
N ARG A 246 31.09 2.33 -41.18
CA ARG A 246 32.16 3.29 -41.47
C ARG A 246 33.20 3.32 -40.36
N MET A 247 32.77 3.25 -39.10
CA MET A 247 33.68 3.16 -37.96
C MET A 247 34.52 1.88 -38.03
N ILE A 248 33.86 0.73 -38.21
CA ILE A 248 34.50 -0.60 -38.31
C ILE A 248 35.49 -0.69 -39.49
N GLU A 249 35.13 -0.17 -40.66
CA GLU A 249 35.97 -0.18 -41.87
C GLU A 249 37.07 0.90 -41.80
N GLY A 250 36.82 2.01 -41.11
CA GLY A 250 37.62 3.22 -41.09
C GLY A 250 38.90 3.15 -40.26
N GLY A 251 38.95 2.40 -39.16
CA GLY A 251 40.19 2.19 -38.41
C GLY A 251 40.74 0.77 -38.44
N SER A 252 40.50 0.07 -39.54
CA SER A 252 41.44 -0.95 -40.07
C SER A 252 42.65 -0.31 -40.78
N LYS A 253 43.17 0.82 -40.28
CA LYS A 253 44.36 1.52 -40.81
C LYS A 253 45.46 1.61 -39.77
#